data_AF-A0A924C733-F1
#
_entry.id   AF-A0A924C733-F1
#
_cell.length_a   1.000
_cell.length_b   1.000
_cell.length_c   1.000
_cell.angle_alpha   90.00
_cell.angle_beta   90.00
_cell.angle_gamma   90.00
#
_symmetry.space_group_name_H-M   'P 1'
#
loop_
_entity.id
_entity.type
_entity.pdbx_description
1 polymer ?
#
loop_
_entity_poly.entity_id
_entity_poly.type
_entity_poly.pdbx_seq_one_letter_code
_entity_poly.pdbx_strand_id
1 'polypeptide(L)' 'VPAEHREMLARRFAQKLVLVAQSCLMRQHAPQDVAESFIASRIDGECGRVYGTLSTPLQQDRIVARAWPGD' A
#
# COMPACT_ATOMS: atom_id res chain seq x y z
N VAL A 1 0.34 19.62 -21.05
CA VAL A 1 -0.95 19.04 -20.62
C VAL A 1 -1.89 20.18 -20.21
N PRO A 2 -3.04 20.38 -20.88
CA PRO A 2 -4.03 21.40 -20.53
C PRO A 2 -4.52 21.29 -19.07
N ALA A 3 -5.05 22.39 -18.50
CA ALA A 3 -5.51 22.41 -17.10
C ALA A 3 -6.60 21.35 -16.83
N GLU A 4 -7.60 21.28 -17.71
CA GLU A 4 -8.67 20.28 -17.66
C GLU A 4 -8.15 18.83 -17.59
N HIS A 5 -7.14 18.50 -18.41
CA HIS A 5 -6.54 17.16 -18.39
C HIS A 5 -5.77 16.88 -17.07
N ARG A 6 -5.15 17.90 -16.46
CA ARG A 6 -4.53 17.74 -15.13
C ARG A 6 -5.58 17.53 -14.05
N GLU A 7 -6.68 18.27 -14.10
CA GLU A 7 -7.80 18.15 -13.16
C GLU A 7 -8.45 16.76 -13.24
N MET A 8 -8.67 16.23 -14.45
CA MET A 8 -9.16 14.87 -14.66
C MET A 8 -8.27 13.80 -14.02
N LEU A 9 -6.96 14.04 -13.94
CA LEU A 9 -5.99 13.11 -13.36
C LEU A 9 -5.67 13.39 -11.89
N ALA A 10 -6.20 14.47 -11.31
CA ALA A 10 -5.79 14.95 -9.99
C ALA A 10 -5.91 13.88 -8.90
N ARG A 11 -7.01 13.12 -8.89
CA ARG A 11 -7.22 12.02 -7.93
C ARG A 11 -6.20 10.88 -8.11
N ARG A 12 -5.92 10.51 -9.36
CA ARG A 12 -4.93 9.45 -9.68
C ARG A 12 -3.53 9.89 -9.29
N PHE A 13 -3.20 11.16 -9.49
CA PHE A 13 -1.93 11.74 -9.06
C PHE A 13 -1.82 11.76 -7.53
N ALA A 14 -2.82 12.30 -6.84
CA ALA A 14 -2.86 12.35 -5.38
C ALA A 14 -2.73 10.95 -4.75
N GLN A 15 -3.43 9.95 -5.30
CA GLN A 15 -3.33 8.56 -4.86
C GLN A 15 -1.89 8.04 -4.98
N LYS A 16 -1.25 8.21 -6.14
CA LYS A 16 0.14 7.77 -6.34
C LYS A 16 1.10 8.47 -5.38
N LEU A 17 0.95 9.77 -5.20
CA LEU A 17 1.77 10.57 -4.29
C LEU A 17 1.68 10.03 -2.85
N VAL A 18 0.46 9.81 -2.35
CA VAL A 18 0.23 9.30 -1.00
C VAL A 18 0.75 7.87 -0.86
N LEU A 19 0.54 6.99 -1.85
CA LEU A 19 1.05 5.62 -1.81
C LEU A 19 2.58 5.59 -1.72
N VAL A 20 3.28 6.43 -2.49
CA VAL A 20 4.74 6.55 -2.40
C VAL A 20 5.18 7.05 -1.03
N ALA A 21 4.54 8.10 -0.50
CA ALA A 21 4.84 8.63 0.83
C ALA A 21 4.65 7.56 1.93
N GLN A 22 3.55 6.81 1.86
CA GLN A 22 3.27 5.70 2.77
C GLN A 22 4.32 4.59 2.63
N SER A 23 4.70 4.19 1.41
CA SER A 23 5.76 3.20 1.19
C SER A 23 7.09 3.63 1.79
N CYS A 24 7.46 4.91 1.69
CA CYS A 24 8.65 5.45 2.34
C CYS A 24 8.56 5.31 3.87
N LEU A 25 7.43 5.70 4.48
CA LEU A 25 7.23 5.59 5.93
C LEU A 25 7.24 4.15 6.41
N MET A 26 6.62 3.23 5.65
CA MET A 26 6.65 1.80 5.95
C MET A 26 8.07 1.26 5.96
N ARG A 27 8.90 1.59 4.96
CA ARG A 27 10.31 1.17 4.94
C ARG A 27 11.14 1.76 6.07
N GLN A 28 10.80 2.94 6.56
CA GLN A 28 11.53 3.61 7.65
C GLN A 28 11.14 3.09 9.03
N HIS A 29 9.89 2.67 9.22
CA HIS A 29 9.32 2.46 10.57
C HIS A 29 8.60 1.13 10.78
N ALA A 30 8.39 0.32 9.74
CA ALA A 30 7.78 -0.99 9.85
C ALA A 30 8.81 -2.11 9.67
N PRO A 31 8.54 -3.33 10.18
CA PRO A 31 9.27 -4.52 9.78
C PRO A 31 9.32 -4.66 8.26
N GLN A 32 10.45 -5.14 7.74
CA GLN A 32 10.71 -5.20 6.30
C GLN A 32 9.64 -6.02 5.56
N ASP A 33 9.27 -7.17 6.10
CA ASP A 33 8.24 -8.05 5.52
C ASP A 33 6.89 -7.33 5.39
N VAL A 34 6.46 -6.61 6.43
CA VAL A 34 5.23 -5.81 6.44
C VAL A 34 5.28 -4.66 5.42
N ALA A 35 6.43 -3.99 5.29
CA ALA A 35 6.62 -2.93 4.30
C ALA A 35 6.57 -3.48 2.86
N GLU A 36 7.19 -4.63 2.60
CA GLU A 36 7.16 -5.31 1.32
C GLU A 36 5.73 -5.76 0.95
N SER A 37 4.97 -6.35 1.89
CA SER A 37 3.56 -6.70 1.65
C SER A 37 2.73 -5.47 1.28
N PHE A 38 2.94 -4.35 1.97
CA PHE A 38 2.24 -3.10 1.69
C PHE A 38 2.57 -2.58 0.28
N ILE A 39 3.85 -2.52 -0.08
CA ILE A 39 4.30 -2.02 -1.38
C ILE A 39 3.78 -2.91 -2.51
N ALA A 40 3.97 -4.23 -2.38
CA ALA A 40 3.51 -5.20 -3.37
C ALA A 40 2.00 -5.05 -3.62
N SER A 41 1.19 -5.01 -2.56
CA SER A 41 -0.26 -5.01 -2.74
C SER A 41 -0.86 -3.67 -3.22
N ARG A 42 -0.09 -2.57 -3.24
CA ARG A 42 -0.56 -1.24 -3.65
C ARG A 42 0.03 -0.77 -4.99
N ILE A 43 1.17 -1.34 -5.40
CA ILE A 43 1.83 -1.01 -6.67
C ILE A 43 1.59 -2.09 -7.73
N ASP A 44 1.49 -3.36 -7.33
CA ASP A 44 1.19 -4.45 -8.25
C ASP A 44 -0.32 -4.48 -8.60
N GLY A 45 -0.63 -4.67 -9.88
CA GLY A 45 -1.99 -4.69 -10.40
C GLY A 45 -2.78 -5.94 -10.00
N GLU A 46 -2.08 -7.03 -9.71
CA GLU A 46 -2.67 -8.35 -9.41
C GLU A 46 -3.37 -8.40 -8.05
N CYS A 47 -2.94 -7.59 -7.08
CA CYS A 47 -3.64 -7.47 -5.77
C CYS A 47 -4.87 -6.54 -5.84
N GLY A 48 -5.29 -6.14 -7.04
CA GLY A 48 -6.09 -4.97 -7.33
C GLY A 48 -7.53 -4.96 -6.80
N ARG A 49 -7.81 -3.96 -5.96
CA ARG A 49 -9.13 -3.38 -5.60
C ARG A 49 -10.03 -4.17 -4.65
N VAL A 50 -9.69 -5.41 -4.31
CA VAL A 50 -10.45 -6.22 -3.34
C VAL A 50 -9.53 -6.62 -2.19
N TYR A 51 -10.02 -6.54 -0.96
CA TYR A 51 -9.27 -6.98 0.21
C TYR A 51 -9.11 -8.51 0.21
N GLY A 52 -8.07 -9.02 0.89
CA GLY A 52 -7.81 -10.46 1.01
C GLY A 52 -6.98 -11.08 -0.12
N THR A 53 -6.35 -10.27 -0.96
CA THR A 53 -5.57 -10.70 -2.15
C THR A 53 -4.05 -10.65 -1.91
N LEU A 54 -3.61 -10.68 -0.65
CA LEU A 54 -2.17 -10.68 -0.33
C LEU A 54 -1.52 -11.95 -0.88
N SER A 55 -0.43 -11.77 -1.63
CA SER A 55 0.28 -12.85 -2.32
C SER A 55 0.97 -13.84 -1.38
N THR A 56 1.16 -13.50 -0.10
CA THR A 56 1.82 -14.37 0.88
C THR A 56 0.99 -14.52 2.17
N PRO A 57 0.31 -15.66 2.37
CA PRO A 57 -0.53 -15.89 3.56
C PRO A 57 0.24 -15.78 4.89
N LEU A 58 1.50 -16.24 4.93
CA LEU A 58 2.36 -16.20 6.13
C LEU A 58 2.66 -14.78 6.65
N GLN A 59 2.52 -13.74 5.81
CA GLN A 59 2.70 -12.36 6.24
C GLN A 59 1.44 -11.80 6.92
N GLN A 60 0.25 -12.38 6.68
CA GLN A 60 -1.00 -11.87 7.22
C GLN A 60 -1.07 -11.95 8.75
N ASP A 61 -0.72 -13.10 9.34
CA ASP A 61 -0.77 -13.29 10.79
C ASP A 61 0.15 -12.30 11.52
N ARG A 62 1.34 -12.06 10.95
CA ARG A 62 2.29 -11.07 11.50
C ARG A 62 1.77 -9.65 11.40
N ILE A 63 1.12 -9.29 10.29
CA ILE A 63 0.51 -7.97 10.11
C ILE A 63 -0.60 -7.76 11.14
N VAL A 64 -1.45 -8.77 11.38
CA VAL A 64 -2.54 -8.72 12.36
C VAL A 64 -1.98 -8.60 13.78
N ALA A 65 -1.06 -9.47 14.19
CA ALA A 65 -0.45 -9.44 15.52
C ALA A 65 0.26 -8.11 15.83
N ARG A 66 0.85 -7.46 14.81
CA ARG A 66 1.45 -6.13 14.96
C ARG A 66 0.40 -5.02 15.09
N ALA A 67 -0.73 -5.14 14.40
CA ALA A 67 -1.81 -4.14 14.43
C ALA A 67 -2.65 -4.21 15.72
N TRP A 68 -2.79 -5.40 16.30
CA TRP A 68 -3.50 -5.67 17.56
C TRP A 68 -2.62 -6.48 18.54
N PRO A 69 -1.67 -5.82 19.23
CA PRO A 69 -0.86 -6.50 20.23
C PRO A 69 -1.70 -6.79 21.49
N GLY A 70 -1.99 -8.06 21.77
CA GLY A 70 -2.65 -8.49 23.02
C GLY A 70 -4.02 -9.14 22.88
N ASP A 71 -4.54 -9.29 21.65
CA ASP A 71 -5.59 -10.28 21.33
C ASP A 71 -4.99 -11.69 21.20
#